data_AF-A0A2R6NGE4-F1
#
_entry.id   AF-A0A2R6NGE4-F1
#
_cell.length_a   1.000
_cell.length_b   1.000
_cell.length_c   1.000
_cell.angle_alpha   90.00
_cell.angle_beta   90.00
_cell.angle_gamma   90.00
#
_symmetry.space_group_name_H-M   'P 1'
#
loop_
_entity.id
_entity.type
_entity.pdbx_description
1 polymer ?
#
loop_
_entity_poly.entity_id
_entity_poly.type
_entity_poly.pdbx_seq_one_letter_code
_entity_poly.pdbx_strand_id
1 'polypeptide(L)'
;MLVSVDQFSYASGSWVYSFGDNTGLGFHADFQDGWINKTLLQDALDNCPDANGDVSACPPLNAVANDQAASACQPELMIVDEPIGTVSSPLTVLPGCNPLWIGTGPKPTCDPEPATPGFVDAESTLSSGWTQLGCIAEGSTGRALSSASTTSPVMTRPFCANFCANLGYPYAGVEYSDECYCVSVTFHRSVNWSLIRSVGRHI
;
A
#
# COMPACT_ATOMS: atom_id res chain seq x y z
N MET A 1 -4.58 11.39 1.86
CA MET A 1 -3.90 12.57 1.31
C MET A 1 -4.44 13.81 2.01
N LEU A 2 -3.57 14.75 2.43
CA LEU A 2 -3.97 15.92 3.22
C LEU A 2 -3.34 17.19 2.63
N VAL A 3 -4.19 18.22 2.43
CA VAL A 3 -3.79 19.56 1.97
C VAL A 3 -4.29 20.60 2.97
N SER A 4 -3.45 21.60 3.28
CA SER A 4 -3.85 22.73 4.15
C SER A 4 -4.82 23.67 3.42
N VAL A 5 -5.75 24.23 4.20
CA VAL A 5 -6.69 25.28 3.74
C VAL A 5 -6.54 26.60 4.48
N ASP A 6 -5.37 26.90 5.04
CA ASP A 6 -5.08 28.15 5.76
C ASP A 6 -5.21 29.42 4.87
N GLN A 7 -5.27 29.28 3.54
CA GLN A 7 -5.60 30.33 2.57
C GLN A 7 -7.10 30.70 2.50
N PHE A 8 -7.95 29.99 3.23
CA PHE A 8 -9.39 30.26 3.37
C PHE A 8 -9.72 30.64 4.83
N SER A 9 -10.88 31.25 5.06
CA SER A 9 -11.28 31.79 6.38
C SER A 9 -11.75 30.73 7.40
N TYR A 10 -11.12 29.56 7.42
CA TYR A 10 -11.36 28.50 8.41
C TYR A 10 -10.50 28.71 9.67
N ALA A 11 -10.62 27.81 10.64
CA ALA A 11 -9.72 27.79 11.80
C ALA A 11 -8.29 27.39 11.37
N SER A 12 -7.27 27.99 12.00
CA SER A 12 -5.87 27.65 11.75
C SER A 12 -5.61 26.15 11.97
N GLY A 13 -4.95 25.49 11.01
CA GLY A 13 -4.71 24.05 11.03
C GLY A 13 -5.89 23.21 10.52
N SER A 14 -6.77 23.80 9.70
CA SER A 14 -7.82 23.07 8.97
C SER A 14 -7.24 22.32 7.77
N TRP A 15 -7.76 21.12 7.53
CA TRP A 15 -7.33 20.20 6.47
C TRP A 15 -8.51 19.76 5.61
N VAL A 16 -8.24 19.38 4.36
CA VAL A 16 -9.24 18.79 3.46
C VAL A 16 -8.82 17.45 2.91
N TYR A 17 -9.82 16.61 2.67
CA TYR A 17 -9.69 15.32 2.00
C TYR A 17 -9.67 15.46 0.47
N SER A 18 -9.32 14.38 -0.22
CA SER A 18 -8.79 14.35 -1.59
C SER A 18 -9.75 14.83 -2.70
N PHE A 19 -10.98 15.24 -2.39
CA PHE A 19 -11.94 15.79 -3.35
C PHE A 19 -11.89 17.32 -3.51
N GLY A 20 -11.13 18.04 -2.68
CA GLY A 20 -10.93 19.49 -2.81
C GLY A 20 -12.11 20.34 -2.35
N ASP A 21 -13.15 19.71 -1.80
CA ASP A 21 -14.14 20.36 -0.95
C ASP A 21 -13.50 20.78 0.38
N ASN A 22 -13.70 22.03 0.74
CA ASN A 22 -13.29 22.61 2.02
C ASN A 22 -14.46 23.02 2.91
N THR A 23 -15.70 22.76 2.49
CA THR A 23 -16.88 22.89 3.37
C THR A 23 -17.00 21.73 4.35
N GLY A 24 -16.37 20.58 4.06
CA GLY A 24 -16.46 19.37 4.87
C GLY A 24 -17.78 18.62 4.71
N LEU A 25 -18.56 18.95 3.67
CA LEU A 25 -19.85 18.35 3.35
C LEU A 25 -19.76 17.37 2.17
N GLY A 26 -18.64 17.37 1.44
CA GLY A 26 -18.32 16.38 0.42
C GLY A 26 -18.00 15.03 1.03
N PHE A 27 -18.77 14.00 0.65
CA PHE A 27 -18.51 12.62 1.06
C PHE A 27 -17.24 12.10 0.37
N HIS A 28 -16.21 11.71 1.13
CA HIS A 28 -15.06 11.01 0.55
C HIS A 28 -15.34 9.51 0.49
N ALA A 29 -15.71 9.02 -0.68
CA ALA A 29 -15.78 7.59 -0.96
C ALA A 29 -15.02 7.26 -2.24
N ASP A 30 -13.85 6.71 -2.06
CA ASP A 30 -13.04 5.97 -3.02
C ASP A 30 -13.72 4.64 -3.40
N PHE A 31 -14.90 4.75 -4.02
CA PHE A 31 -15.50 3.67 -4.80
C PHE A 31 -14.62 3.40 -6.03
N GLN A 32 -13.68 2.48 -5.88
CA GLN A 32 -13.19 1.71 -7.02
C GLN A 32 -14.35 0.82 -7.50
N ASP A 33 -15.20 1.35 -8.39
CA ASP A 33 -16.21 0.56 -9.11
C ASP A 33 -15.53 -0.33 -10.16
N GLY A 34 -14.81 -1.34 -9.66
CA GLY A 34 -13.96 -2.26 -10.44
C GLY A 34 -14.71 -3.40 -11.12
N TRP A 35 -16.04 -3.38 -11.14
CA TRP A 35 -16.86 -4.46 -11.70
C TRP A 35 -16.85 -4.45 -13.23
N ILE A 36 -15.78 -5.03 -13.81
CA ILE A 36 -15.66 -5.29 -15.25
C ILE A 36 -16.88 -6.08 -15.77
N ASN A 37 -17.36 -7.05 -14.99
CA ASN A 37 -18.56 -7.82 -15.29
C ASN A 37 -19.80 -7.22 -14.58
N LYS A 38 -20.46 -6.28 -15.26
CA LYS A 38 -21.68 -5.63 -14.75
C LYS A 38 -22.89 -6.57 -14.63
N THR A 39 -22.92 -7.65 -15.41
CA THR A 39 -23.97 -8.68 -15.28
C THR A 39 -23.83 -9.44 -13.97
N LEU A 40 -22.59 -9.84 -13.62
CA LEU A 40 -22.29 -10.47 -12.33
C LEU A 40 -22.61 -9.54 -11.14
N LEU A 41 -22.30 -8.25 -11.26
CA LEU A 41 -22.66 -7.27 -10.22
C LEU A 41 -24.19 -7.20 -10.04
N GLN A 42 -24.95 -7.10 -11.13
CA GLN A 42 -26.41 -7.05 -11.04
C GLN A 42 -26.99 -8.34 -10.45
N ASP A 43 -26.48 -9.51 -10.87
CA ASP A 43 -26.89 -10.82 -10.34
C ASP A 43 -26.59 -10.95 -8.83
N ALA A 44 -25.44 -10.44 -8.37
CA ALA A 44 -25.12 -10.37 -6.95
C ALA A 44 -26.02 -9.40 -6.16
N LEU A 45 -26.37 -8.25 -6.73
CA LEU A 45 -27.31 -7.31 -6.09
C LEU A 45 -28.72 -7.91 -5.96
N ASP A 46 -29.18 -8.63 -6.98
CA ASP A 46 -30.53 -9.21 -7.01
C ASP A 46 -30.65 -10.48 -6.14
N ASN A 47 -29.58 -11.29 -6.04
CA ASN A 47 -29.62 -12.62 -5.43
C ASN A 47 -28.82 -12.77 -4.12
N CYS A 48 -28.20 -11.72 -3.58
CA CYS A 48 -27.42 -11.79 -2.33
C CYS A 48 -27.80 -10.74 -1.26
N PRO A 49 -29.08 -10.65 -0.83
CA PRO A 49 -29.53 -9.66 0.15
C PRO A 49 -28.91 -9.84 1.54
N ASP A 50 -28.59 -11.08 1.95
CA ASP A 50 -28.23 -11.44 3.32
C ASP A 50 -26.78 -11.94 3.49
N ALA A 51 -25.87 -11.57 2.58
CA ALA A 51 -24.47 -12.03 2.60
C ALA A 51 -23.71 -11.67 3.90
N ASN A 52 -24.12 -10.61 4.61
CA ASN A 52 -23.61 -10.22 5.94
C ASN A 52 -22.07 -10.17 6.08
N GLY A 53 -21.36 -9.79 5.00
CA GLY A 53 -19.90 -9.73 4.94
C GLY A 53 -19.20 -11.04 4.51
N ASP A 54 -19.93 -12.14 4.37
CA ASP A 54 -19.44 -13.40 3.82
C ASP A 54 -19.73 -13.47 2.30
N VAL A 55 -18.68 -13.34 1.49
CA VAL A 55 -18.79 -13.42 0.02
C VAL A 55 -19.18 -14.83 -0.45
N SER A 56 -18.85 -15.89 0.31
CA SER A 56 -19.19 -17.27 -0.04
C SER A 56 -20.68 -17.58 0.15
N ALA A 57 -21.36 -16.82 1.01
CA ALA A 57 -22.81 -16.87 1.21
C ALA A 57 -23.61 -16.23 0.04
N CYS A 58 -22.94 -15.59 -0.92
CA CYS A 58 -23.53 -15.03 -2.12
C CYS A 58 -23.34 -15.98 -3.33
N PRO A 59 -24.38 -16.74 -3.78
CA PRO A 59 -24.22 -17.76 -4.81
C PRO A 59 -23.57 -17.31 -6.13
N PRO A 60 -23.97 -16.19 -6.78
CA PRO A 60 -23.33 -15.73 -8.01
C PRO A 60 -21.86 -15.33 -7.84
N LEU A 61 -21.46 -14.77 -6.69
CA LEU A 61 -20.06 -14.44 -6.41
C LEU A 61 -19.24 -15.68 -6.08
N ASN A 62 -19.79 -16.61 -5.28
CA ASN A 62 -19.14 -17.88 -4.96
C ASN A 62 -18.92 -18.75 -6.22
N ALA A 63 -19.85 -18.71 -7.18
CA ALA A 63 -19.73 -19.43 -8.46
C ALA A 63 -18.56 -18.96 -9.36
N VAL A 64 -18.04 -17.75 -9.12
CA VAL A 64 -16.88 -17.20 -9.84
C VAL A 64 -15.65 -16.97 -8.95
N ALA A 65 -15.76 -17.27 -7.65
CA ALA A 65 -14.66 -17.17 -6.71
C ALA A 65 -13.54 -18.14 -7.11
N ASN A 66 -12.30 -17.66 -7.02
CA ASN A 66 -11.13 -18.43 -7.42
C ASN A 66 -9.97 -18.16 -6.46
N ASP A 67 -9.96 -18.89 -5.34
CA ASP A 67 -8.95 -18.75 -4.28
C ASP A 67 -7.52 -18.99 -4.81
N GLN A 68 -7.36 -19.86 -5.82
CA GLN A 68 -6.08 -20.12 -6.48
C GLN A 68 -5.58 -18.89 -7.24
N ALA A 69 -6.47 -18.16 -7.92
CA ALA A 69 -6.13 -16.90 -8.58
C ALA A 69 -5.94 -15.76 -7.56
N ALA A 70 -6.81 -15.64 -6.56
CA ALA A 70 -6.72 -14.63 -5.51
C ALA A 70 -5.44 -14.76 -4.67
N SER A 71 -4.99 -15.98 -4.37
CA SER A 71 -3.70 -16.24 -3.71
C SER A 71 -2.49 -16.16 -4.65
N ALA A 72 -2.69 -16.25 -5.98
CA ALA A 72 -1.65 -16.03 -6.96
C ALA A 72 -1.44 -14.53 -7.30
N CYS A 73 -2.47 -13.69 -7.11
CA CYS A 73 -2.35 -12.24 -7.25
C CYS A 73 -1.18 -11.71 -6.40
N GLN A 74 -0.15 -11.23 -7.09
CA GLN A 74 0.82 -10.35 -6.46
C GLN A 74 0.18 -8.96 -6.39
N PRO A 75 0.33 -8.21 -5.28
CA PRO A 75 -0.04 -6.80 -5.28
C PRO A 75 0.73 -6.11 -6.41
N GLU A 76 0.07 -5.22 -7.16
CA GLU A 76 0.78 -4.37 -8.10
C GLU A 76 1.72 -3.48 -7.29
N LEU A 77 3.02 -3.82 -7.32
CA LEU A 77 4.06 -3.08 -6.64
C LEU A 77 4.39 -1.77 -7.39
N MET A 78 3.41 -1.16 -8.05
CA MET A 78 3.53 0.10 -8.76
C MET A 78 2.57 1.10 -8.13
N ILE A 79 3.12 2.17 -7.54
CA ILE A 79 2.36 3.34 -7.10
C ILE A 79 2.44 4.43 -8.15
N VAL A 80 1.48 5.34 -8.13
CA VAL A 80 1.54 6.58 -8.90
C VAL A 80 2.73 7.42 -8.43
N ASP A 81 3.55 7.90 -9.36
CA ASP A 81 4.69 8.78 -9.08
C ASP A 81 4.20 10.21 -8.81
N GLU A 82 3.57 10.40 -7.65
CA GLU A 82 3.07 11.68 -7.20
C GLU A 82 3.38 11.95 -5.71
N PRO A 83 3.55 13.22 -5.31
CA PRO A 83 3.60 13.59 -3.90
C PRO A 83 2.28 13.23 -3.20
N ILE A 84 2.31 12.26 -2.28
CA ILE A 84 1.11 11.85 -1.50
C ILE A 84 0.84 12.73 -0.26
N GLY A 85 1.84 13.53 0.14
CA GLY A 85 1.86 14.31 1.37
C GLY A 85 2.09 13.47 2.62
N THR A 86 2.80 14.02 3.59
CA THR A 86 2.98 13.41 4.92
C THR A 86 2.63 14.41 6.01
N VAL A 87 2.47 13.94 7.26
CA VAL A 87 2.25 14.83 8.41
C VAL A 87 3.41 15.82 8.62
N SER A 88 4.63 15.45 8.20
CA SER A 88 5.83 16.31 8.27
C SER A 88 6.09 17.14 7.00
N SER A 89 5.49 16.78 5.87
CA SER A 89 5.57 17.51 4.60
C SER A 89 4.22 17.44 3.88
N PRO A 90 3.23 18.24 4.30
CA PRO A 90 1.88 18.22 3.73
C PRO A 90 1.85 18.74 2.30
N LEU A 91 0.82 18.38 1.54
CA LEU A 91 0.65 18.92 0.19
C LEU A 91 0.14 20.36 0.21
N THR A 92 0.62 21.17 -0.72
CA THR A 92 0.17 22.55 -0.96
C THR A 92 -0.94 22.63 -2.01
N VAL A 93 -1.17 21.56 -2.77
CA VAL A 93 -2.21 21.40 -3.79
C VAL A 93 -2.59 19.92 -3.87
N LEU A 94 -3.83 19.59 -4.22
CA LEU A 94 -4.19 18.20 -4.53
C LEU A 94 -3.57 17.79 -5.88
N PRO A 95 -3.10 16.54 -6.04
CA PRO A 95 -2.59 16.03 -7.31
C PRO A 95 -3.65 15.95 -8.41
N GLY A 96 -3.17 15.81 -9.64
CA GLY A 96 -4.00 15.93 -10.84
C GLY A 96 -4.64 17.32 -10.96
N CYS A 97 -5.61 17.47 -11.86
CA CYS A 97 -6.34 18.72 -12.00
C CYS A 97 -7.47 18.86 -10.96
N ASN A 98 -7.12 18.98 -9.67
CA ASN A 98 -8.09 19.15 -8.59
C ASN A 98 -7.86 20.40 -7.72
N PRO A 99 -8.12 21.61 -8.25
CA PRO A 99 -7.99 22.84 -7.48
C PRO A 99 -9.05 22.90 -6.36
N LEU A 100 -8.63 23.39 -5.20
CA LEU A 100 -9.47 23.58 -4.02
C LEU A 100 -10.61 24.56 -4.32
N TRP A 101 -11.84 24.22 -3.95
CA TRP A 101 -13.02 24.99 -4.35
C TRP A 101 -14.11 25.01 -3.27
N ILE A 102 -14.52 26.22 -2.87
CA ILE A 102 -15.54 26.51 -1.85
C ILE A 102 -17.00 26.30 -2.31
N GLY A 103 -17.23 25.61 -3.43
CA GLY A 103 -18.59 25.37 -3.96
C GLY A 103 -19.32 26.61 -4.52
N THR A 104 -18.68 27.79 -4.55
CA THR A 104 -19.27 29.04 -5.07
C THR A 104 -18.61 29.50 -6.37
N GLY A 105 -19.41 30.03 -7.29
CA GLY A 105 -18.92 30.45 -8.62
C GLY A 105 -18.52 29.28 -9.52
N PRO A 106 -17.89 29.54 -10.68
CA PRO A 106 -17.32 28.47 -11.49
C PRO A 106 -16.14 27.79 -10.76
N LYS A 107 -16.04 26.45 -10.86
CA LYS A 107 -14.86 25.72 -10.35
C LYS A 107 -13.62 26.19 -11.13
N PRO A 108 -12.49 26.49 -10.46
CA PRO A 108 -11.24 26.85 -11.15
C PRO A 108 -10.77 25.75 -12.10
N THR A 109 -10.16 26.15 -13.21
CA THR A 109 -9.45 25.26 -14.14
C THR A 109 -7.95 25.23 -13.82
N CYS A 110 -7.27 24.16 -14.21
CA CYS A 110 -5.81 24.07 -14.11
C CYS A 110 -5.19 24.65 -15.38
N ASP A 111 -4.27 25.61 -15.24
CA ASP A 111 -3.50 26.17 -16.33
C ASP A 111 -2.04 26.36 -15.88
N PRO A 112 -1.07 25.57 -16.39
CA PRO A 112 -1.28 24.41 -17.26
C PRO A 112 -1.96 23.24 -16.53
N GLU A 113 -2.57 22.31 -17.28
CA GLU A 113 -3.00 21.03 -16.73
C GLU A 113 -1.77 20.19 -16.35
N PRO A 114 -1.69 19.63 -15.13
CA PRO A 114 -0.55 18.82 -14.73
C PRO A 114 -0.47 17.54 -15.56
N ALA A 115 0.75 17.15 -15.93
CA ALA A 115 0.98 15.91 -16.67
C ALA A 115 0.47 14.70 -15.88
N THR A 116 -0.09 13.71 -16.59
CA THR A 116 -0.47 12.43 -15.98
C THR A 116 0.77 11.78 -15.35
N PRO A 117 0.79 11.56 -14.02
CA PRO A 117 1.93 10.93 -13.38
C PRO A 117 2.14 9.51 -13.90
N GLY A 118 3.41 9.09 -13.94
CA GLY A 118 3.78 7.72 -14.28
C GLY A 118 3.55 6.76 -13.11
N PHE A 119 4.02 5.54 -13.28
CA PHE A 119 4.11 4.55 -12.21
C PHE A 119 5.57 4.34 -11.80
N VAL A 120 5.81 4.18 -10.50
CA VAL A 120 7.10 3.82 -9.90
C VAL A 120 6.93 2.65 -8.96
N ASP A 121 8.00 1.86 -8.76
CA ASP A 121 7.94 0.72 -7.85
C ASP A 121 7.67 1.17 -6.40
N ALA A 122 6.58 0.67 -5.82
CA ALA A 122 6.19 0.78 -4.43
C ALA A 122 7.23 0.16 -3.49
N GLU A 123 8.00 -0.81 -3.98
CA GLU A 123 9.12 -1.39 -3.25
C GLU A 123 10.41 -0.60 -3.46
N SER A 124 11.01 -0.18 -2.35
CA SER A 124 12.41 0.25 -2.34
C SER A 124 13.34 -0.81 -2.95
N THR A 125 14.11 -0.43 -3.97
CA THR A 125 15.06 -1.30 -4.68
C THR A 125 16.10 -1.89 -3.73
N LEU A 126 16.30 -3.21 -3.79
CA LEU A 126 17.26 -3.90 -2.94
C LEU A 126 18.71 -3.50 -3.25
N SER A 127 19.54 -3.43 -2.20
CA SER A 127 21.00 -3.31 -2.33
C SER A 127 21.57 -4.38 -3.26
N SER A 128 22.56 -4.04 -4.07
CA SER A 128 23.25 -5.01 -4.95
C SER A 128 23.73 -6.22 -4.14
N GLY A 129 23.51 -7.42 -4.69
CA GLY A 129 23.81 -8.67 -4.00
C GLY A 129 22.72 -9.18 -3.05
N TRP A 130 21.53 -8.58 -3.05
CA TRP A 130 20.33 -9.12 -2.38
C TRP A 130 19.21 -9.46 -3.39
N THR A 131 18.36 -10.42 -3.06
CA THR A 131 17.22 -10.85 -3.88
C THR A 131 16.02 -11.19 -3.00
N GLN A 132 14.84 -10.76 -3.43
CA GLN A 132 13.57 -11.11 -2.81
C GLN A 132 13.25 -12.58 -3.06
N LEU A 133 12.95 -13.32 -1.99
CA LEU A 133 12.45 -14.68 -2.04
C LEU A 133 10.92 -14.75 -1.91
N GLY A 134 10.27 -13.59 -1.86
CA GLY A 134 8.84 -13.50 -1.61
C GLY A 134 8.50 -13.98 -0.22
N CYS A 135 7.27 -14.47 -0.08
CA CYS A 135 6.52 -14.50 1.17
C CYS A 135 6.67 -15.83 1.98
N ILE A 136 7.18 -15.86 3.24
CA ILE A 136 7.56 -17.09 4.03
C ILE A 136 6.88 -17.50 5.41
N ALA A 137 6.07 -16.66 6.09
CA ALA A 137 5.34 -16.89 7.38
C ALA A 137 6.12 -17.20 8.67
N GLU A 138 5.49 -16.87 9.81
CA GLU A 138 5.99 -17.20 11.14
C GLU A 138 5.90 -18.70 11.45
N GLY A 139 6.74 -19.15 12.37
CA GLY A 139 6.67 -20.51 12.89
C GLY A 139 5.38 -20.71 13.70
N SER A 140 4.89 -21.96 13.71
CA SER A 140 3.84 -22.37 14.66
C SER A 140 4.29 -22.27 16.13
N THR A 141 5.59 -22.12 16.38
CA THR A 141 6.18 -21.78 17.67
C THR A 141 7.36 -20.81 17.48
N GLY A 142 7.18 -19.54 17.88
CA GLY A 142 8.22 -18.51 17.82
C GLY A 142 8.49 -17.94 16.43
N ARG A 143 9.48 -17.03 16.35
CA ARG A 143 9.80 -16.29 15.11
C ARG A 143 10.62 -17.12 14.10
N ALA A 144 10.29 -16.98 12.83
CA ALA A 144 10.98 -17.57 11.69
C ALA A 144 12.35 -16.92 11.43
N LEU A 145 12.51 -15.63 11.78
CA LEU A 145 13.78 -14.91 11.81
C LEU A 145 14.10 -14.52 13.27
N SER A 146 14.91 -15.34 13.96
CA SER A 146 15.07 -15.27 15.42
C SER A 146 16.49 -14.96 15.91
N SER A 147 17.44 -14.59 15.04
CA SER A 147 18.84 -14.36 15.45
C SER A 147 19.14 -12.95 15.94
N ALA A 148 18.70 -11.93 15.20
CA ALA A 148 18.87 -10.53 15.56
C ALA A 148 17.72 -9.69 15.02
N SER A 149 17.41 -8.56 15.67
CA SER A 149 16.33 -7.67 15.25
C SER A 149 16.60 -6.21 15.59
N THR A 150 15.86 -5.31 14.94
CA THR A 150 15.83 -3.87 15.24
C THR A 150 14.50 -3.28 14.77
N THR A 151 14.13 -2.09 15.27
CA THR A 151 12.94 -1.36 14.83
C THR A 151 13.32 0.06 14.39
N SER A 152 12.59 0.63 13.44
CA SER A 152 12.82 1.98 12.93
C SER A 152 11.55 2.58 12.33
N PRO A 153 11.16 3.84 12.67
CA PRO A 153 10.03 4.52 12.04
C PRO A 153 10.27 4.86 10.56
N VAL A 154 11.47 4.58 10.04
CA VAL A 154 11.85 4.72 8.62
C VAL A 154 12.40 3.40 8.07
N MET A 155 11.85 2.28 8.53
CA MET A 155 12.24 0.95 8.08
C MET A 155 12.01 0.80 6.57
N THR A 156 12.99 0.19 5.89
CA THR A 156 12.89 -0.17 4.47
C THR A 156 13.57 -1.53 4.26
N ARG A 157 13.28 -2.17 3.14
CA ARG A 157 13.91 -3.45 2.78
C ARG A 157 15.44 -3.35 2.66
N PRO A 158 16.02 -2.31 2.01
CA PRO A 158 17.47 -2.06 2.04
C PRO A 158 18.02 -1.76 3.43
N PHE A 159 17.30 -1.02 4.28
CA PHE A 159 17.74 -0.77 5.66
C PHE A 159 17.90 -2.09 6.41
N CYS A 160 16.89 -2.96 6.37
CA CYS A 160 16.93 -4.25 7.05
C CYS A 160 18.00 -5.19 6.46
N ALA A 161 18.09 -5.27 5.12
CA ALA A 161 19.13 -6.02 4.44
C ALA A 161 20.55 -5.57 4.84
N ASN A 162 20.80 -4.25 4.88
CA ASN A 162 22.10 -3.70 5.28
C ASN A 162 22.40 -3.93 6.77
N PHE A 163 21.39 -3.83 7.66
CA PHE A 163 21.51 -4.18 9.08
C PHE A 163 21.94 -5.65 9.26
N CYS A 164 21.23 -6.58 8.60
CA CYS A 164 21.57 -8.00 8.67
C CYS A 164 22.94 -8.31 8.03
N ALA A 165 23.30 -7.66 6.91
CA ALA A 165 24.62 -7.80 6.28
C ALA A 165 25.76 -7.40 7.23
N ASN A 166 25.62 -6.26 7.92
CA ASN A 166 26.63 -5.75 8.85
C ASN A 166 26.85 -6.68 10.06
N LEU A 167 25.86 -7.51 10.40
CA LEU A 167 25.93 -8.53 11.44
C LEU A 167 26.31 -9.93 10.90
N GLY A 168 26.55 -10.08 9.60
CA GLY A 168 26.94 -11.33 8.96
C GLY A 168 25.78 -12.30 8.67
N TYR A 169 24.53 -11.86 8.72
CA TYR A 169 23.36 -12.68 8.43
C TYR A 169 22.98 -12.66 6.94
N PRO A 170 22.89 -13.82 6.25
CA PRO A 170 22.55 -13.92 4.83
C PRO A 170 21.06 -13.71 4.50
N TYR A 171 20.21 -13.58 5.54
CA TYR A 171 18.75 -13.45 5.43
C TYR A 171 18.24 -12.29 6.27
N ALA A 172 17.30 -11.53 5.69
CA ALA A 172 16.64 -10.38 6.30
C ALA A 172 15.14 -10.39 5.97
N GLY A 173 14.28 -9.99 6.90
CA GLY A 173 12.84 -9.82 6.68
C GLY A 173 12.29 -8.64 7.50
N VAL A 174 11.26 -7.97 6.98
CA VAL A 174 10.60 -6.81 7.61
C VAL A 174 9.18 -7.16 8.04
N GLU A 175 8.78 -6.75 9.25
CA GLU A 175 7.43 -6.93 9.81
C GLU A 175 6.80 -5.58 10.17
N TYR A 176 5.47 -5.54 10.25
CA TYR A 176 4.67 -4.43 10.83
C TYR A 176 5.03 -3.01 10.39
N SER A 177 5.65 -2.85 9.21
CA SER A 177 6.18 -1.62 8.62
C SER A 177 7.38 -0.97 9.32
N ASP A 178 7.71 -1.32 10.57
CA ASP A 178 8.81 -0.73 11.34
C ASP A 178 9.83 -1.75 11.89
N GLU A 179 9.55 -3.06 11.84
CA GLU A 179 10.42 -4.10 12.40
C GLU A 179 11.33 -4.75 11.34
N CYS A 180 12.52 -5.20 11.77
CA CYS A 180 13.48 -5.93 10.96
C CYS A 180 14.06 -7.12 11.74
N TYR A 181 14.20 -8.26 11.07
CA TYR A 181 14.68 -9.51 11.63
C TYR A 181 15.71 -10.19 10.72
N CYS A 182 16.70 -10.86 11.32
CA CYS A 182 17.79 -11.56 10.66
C CYS A 182 17.89 -13.03 11.08
N VAL A 183 18.42 -13.89 10.21
CA VAL A 183 18.76 -15.29 10.55
C VAL A 183 19.97 -15.82 9.77
N SER A 184 20.67 -16.82 10.32
CA SER A 184 21.82 -17.49 9.69
C SER A 184 21.49 -18.79 8.94
N VAL A 185 20.29 -19.36 9.12
CA VAL A 185 19.93 -20.67 8.57
C VAL A 185 18.94 -20.60 7.40
N THR A 186 19.07 -21.54 6.46
CA THR A 186 18.08 -21.79 5.41
C THR A 186 16.76 -22.31 6.01
N PHE A 187 15.66 -21.65 5.67
CA PHE A 187 14.33 -21.91 6.23
C PHE A 187 13.83 -23.36 6.08
N HIS A 188 13.10 -23.83 7.09
CA HIS A 188 12.14 -24.92 6.93
C HIS A 188 10.86 -24.38 6.28
N ARG A 189 10.26 -25.16 5.39
CA ARG A 189 9.21 -24.74 4.44
C ARG A 189 7.94 -24.22 5.15
N SER A 190 7.52 -22.97 4.85
CA SER A 190 6.15 -22.41 4.91
C SER A 190 6.10 -20.99 4.26
N VAL A 191 4.96 -20.29 4.25
CA VAL A 191 4.65 -19.14 3.33
C VAL A 191 3.90 -17.92 3.94
N ASN A 192 4.37 -16.67 3.65
CA ASN A 192 3.94 -15.25 3.97
C ASN A 192 4.85 -14.25 4.78
N TRP A 193 5.77 -13.50 4.13
CA TRP A 193 6.84 -12.58 4.65
C TRP A 193 7.81 -12.12 3.52
N SER A 194 8.01 -10.85 3.13
CA SER A 194 9.03 -10.51 2.09
C SER A 194 10.49 -10.78 2.51
N LEU A 195 10.94 -12.02 2.38
CA LEU A 195 12.30 -12.47 2.70
C LEU A 195 13.28 -11.94 1.66
N ILE A 196 14.44 -11.51 2.12
CA ILE A 196 15.55 -11.05 1.30
C ILE A 196 16.75 -11.97 1.57
N ARG A 197 17.42 -12.45 0.51
CA ARG A 197 18.59 -13.32 0.58
C ARG A 197 19.80 -12.69 -0.12
N SER A 198 20.98 -12.80 0.50
CA SER A 198 22.24 -12.44 -0.16
C SER A 198 22.63 -13.44 -1.28
N VAL A 199 23.06 -12.93 -2.42
CA VAL A 199 23.48 -13.67 -3.62
C VAL A 199 25.02 -13.74 -3.75
N GLY A 200 25.76 -13.16 -2.80
CA GLY A 200 27.22 -13.24 -2.70
C GLY A 200 27.76 -12.33 -1.60
N ARG A 201 28.86 -12.65 -0.89
CA ARG A 201 29.88 -13.69 -1.15
C ARG A 201 29.97 -14.71 -0.02
N HIS A 202 30.16 -15.98 -0.36
CA HIS A 202 30.96 -16.88 0.45
C HIS A 202 32.43 -16.71 0.08
N ILE A 203 33.24 -16.20 1.01
CA ILE A 203 34.68 -16.43 1.13
C ILE A 203 34.93 -16.66 2.62
#